data_AF-A0A958RJX1-F1
#
_entry.id   AF-A0A958RJX1-F1
#
_cell.length_a   1.000
_cell.length_b   1.000
_cell.length_c   1.000
_cell.angle_alpha   90.00
_cell.angle_beta   90.00
_cell.angle_gamma   90.00
#
_symmetry.space_group_name_H-M   'P 1'
#
loop_
_entity.id
_entity.type
_entity.pdbx_description
1 polymer ?
#
loop_
_entity_poly.entity_id
_entity_poly.type
_entity_poly.pdbx_seq_one_letter_code
_entity_poly.pdbx_strand_id
1 'polypeptide(L)'
;MLKQLSYKLLIVVSVFFVVACSSTKEASKAKKGATTAANKPAKKPGKNDIQPFNKVITKEAKSDEGLFTVHTQDESYFYEIPDSLFDREMLMVTRIAKTANGLGFGGGKQNEQVLRWQKKGKKVILRVVSYNVFAADSLPVREAVENSNFEPVLFTFPIKAFGKDSTSTVIDVTPLFEKDVKSLGLPDFRRRPYKVTRLESDKSFIESVKSYPRNIEARHVKTYAAGAPPSNSSTGSISIEINNSMILLPENPMKRRYFDERVGWFTSSQTDYGLEDQKSKSLEFLDRWRLEVRDEDIEKFKRGELVVPKKQIVYYIDRATPEKWRKYIKQGIEDWQVAFEAAGFKEAIIAKDPPTVEEDPEWSPEDVRYSVVRYLASPIPNANGPHVSDPRTGEILESDINWYHNVMSLLRGWFFVQTAAINPDAQSPQFKDEVMGRLIRFVSAHEVGHTLGLPHNMGSSVAYKVEDLRDAAFTQKYGTAPSIMDYARFNYVAQPGDEGVALMPNIGVYDKYAISWGYRPILDKTAEEEKPILNQWIMEHAGDPMYRFGHQQVGDIHDPSSQTEDLGDDAMLASEYGIK
;
A
#
# COMPACT_ATOMS: atom_id res chain seq x y z
N MET A 1 53.86 47.33 45.11
CA MET A 1 52.65 47.76 45.84
C MET A 1 51.49 46.91 45.32
N LEU A 2 51.13 45.84 46.06
CA LEU A 2 49.87 45.67 46.82
C LEU A 2 48.61 45.64 45.92
N LYS A 3 47.68 44.68 45.96
CA LYS A 3 47.38 43.45 46.75
C LYS A 3 46.38 42.64 45.89
N GLN A 4 46.60 41.36 45.61
CA GLN A 4 46.03 40.19 46.33
C GLN A 4 44.51 40.22 46.60
N LEU A 5 43.79 39.26 46.00
CA LEU A 5 42.90 38.37 46.77
C LEU A 5 42.75 37.00 46.07
N SER A 6 43.02 35.97 46.88
CA SER A 6 43.07 34.52 46.64
C SER A 6 41.72 33.83 46.86
N TYR A 7 41.47 32.66 46.27
CA TYR A 7 41.27 31.31 46.86
C TYR A 7 40.53 30.46 45.78
N LYS A 8 40.67 29.15 45.55
CA LYS A 8 41.36 28.02 46.19
C LYS A 8 41.39 26.86 45.15
N LEU A 9 42.51 26.15 45.07
CA LEU A 9 42.73 24.91 44.33
C LEU A 9 42.31 23.71 45.20
N LEU A 10 41.70 22.65 44.63
CA LEU A 10 42.10 21.27 44.96
C LEU A 10 41.61 20.25 43.92
N ILE A 11 42.57 19.55 43.33
CA ILE A 11 42.46 18.33 42.53
C ILE A 11 42.56 17.14 43.48
N VAL A 12 41.72 16.11 43.33
CA VAL A 12 42.00 14.76 43.86
C VAL A 12 41.64 13.72 42.81
N VAL A 13 42.68 13.04 42.35
CA VAL A 13 42.69 11.80 41.56
C VAL A 13 42.53 10.62 42.51
N SER A 14 41.67 9.65 42.19
CA SER A 14 41.58 8.38 42.91
C SER A 14 41.66 7.21 41.93
N VAL A 15 42.78 6.50 41.98
CA VAL A 15 43.06 5.25 41.26
C VAL A 15 43.01 4.09 42.26
N PHE A 16 42.34 3.01 41.83
CA PHE A 16 42.39 1.58 42.23
C PHE A 16 43.16 1.12 43.48
N PHE A 17 42.54 0.22 44.26
CA PHE A 17 43.17 -1.08 44.59
C PHE A 17 42.13 -2.16 44.98
N VAL A 18 42.24 -3.31 44.33
CA VAL A 18 41.64 -4.61 44.66
C VAL A 18 42.60 -5.34 45.59
N VAL A 19 42.14 -5.85 46.74
CA VAL A 19 42.79 -7.00 47.43
C VAL A 19 41.72 -7.86 48.10
N ALA A 20 41.67 -9.12 47.68
CA ALA A 20 41.00 -10.22 48.34
C ALA A 20 41.82 -10.67 49.57
N CYS A 21 41.15 -11.03 50.66
CA CYS A 21 41.72 -11.97 51.63
C CYS A 21 40.63 -12.75 52.35
N SER A 22 40.74 -14.06 52.20
CA SER A 22 40.00 -15.14 52.82
C SER A 22 40.30 -15.28 54.31
N SER A 23 39.27 -15.62 55.11
CA SER A 23 39.47 -16.27 56.41
C SER A 23 38.37 -17.30 56.66
N THR A 24 38.78 -18.55 56.61
CA THR A 24 38.10 -19.76 57.08
C THR A 24 37.81 -19.71 58.58
N LYS A 25 36.61 -20.10 59.00
CA LYS A 25 36.36 -20.63 60.35
C LYS A 25 35.45 -21.85 60.29
N GLU A 26 35.89 -22.85 61.02
CA GLU A 26 35.43 -24.24 61.03
C GLU A 26 34.00 -24.45 61.54
N ALA A 27 33.47 -25.59 61.10
CA ALA A 27 32.16 -26.11 61.38
C ALA A 27 31.99 -26.60 62.82
N SER A 28 30.87 -26.22 63.43
CA SER A 28 30.28 -26.89 64.58
C SER A 28 29.11 -27.77 64.12
N LYS A 29 29.27 -29.09 64.29
CA LYS A 29 28.24 -30.11 64.05
C LYS A 29 27.12 -29.96 65.08
N ALA A 30 25.92 -29.64 64.64
CA ALA A 30 24.69 -29.90 65.37
C ALA A 30 23.77 -30.83 64.54
N LYS A 31 23.47 -32.00 65.10
CA LYS A 31 22.54 -33.01 64.59
C LYS A 31 21.19 -32.38 64.24
N LYS A 32 20.69 -32.61 63.02
CA LYS A 32 19.26 -32.53 62.70
C LYS A 32 18.82 -33.82 62.00
N GLY A 33 17.82 -34.45 62.62
CA GLY A 33 17.16 -35.64 62.11
C GLY A 33 16.49 -35.39 60.77
N ALA A 34 16.36 -36.47 60.02
CA ALA A 34 15.61 -36.54 58.79
C ALA A 34 14.13 -36.28 59.09
N THR A 35 13.65 -35.09 58.73
CA THR A 35 12.23 -34.84 58.46
C THR A 35 12.09 -34.70 56.96
N THR A 36 11.40 -35.66 56.37
CA THR A 36 10.83 -35.62 55.02
C THR A 36 10.15 -34.28 54.78
N ALA A 37 10.75 -33.44 53.92
CA ALA A 37 10.13 -32.22 53.46
C ALA A 37 8.93 -32.60 52.58
N ALA A 38 7.73 -32.43 53.15
CA ALA A 38 6.49 -32.49 52.41
C ALA A 38 6.55 -31.51 51.22
N ASN A 39 6.22 -32.01 50.03
CA ASN A 39 6.00 -31.21 48.83
C ASN A 39 5.05 -30.05 49.17
N LYS A 40 5.58 -28.82 49.18
CA LYS A 40 4.72 -27.63 49.16
C LYS A 40 3.86 -27.71 47.88
N PRO A 41 2.55 -27.48 47.96
CA PRO A 41 1.72 -27.37 46.77
C PRO A 41 2.32 -26.33 45.83
N ALA A 42 2.50 -26.68 44.56
CA ALA A 42 2.94 -25.73 43.54
C ALA A 42 2.05 -24.48 43.61
N LYS A 43 2.68 -23.31 43.76
CA LYS A 43 1.98 -22.02 43.80
C LYS A 43 1.13 -21.93 42.53
N LYS A 44 -0.20 -21.75 42.68
CA LYS A 44 -1.07 -21.54 41.51
C LYS A 44 -0.47 -20.42 40.68
N PRO A 45 -0.27 -20.62 39.36
CA PRO A 45 0.33 -19.59 38.54
C PRO A 45 -0.49 -18.30 38.60
N GLY A 46 0.19 -17.16 38.69
CA GLY A 46 -0.44 -15.86 38.57
C GLY A 46 -0.99 -15.62 37.17
N LYS A 47 -1.91 -14.67 37.02
CA LYS A 47 -2.60 -14.32 35.75
C LYS A 47 -1.65 -13.98 34.58
N ASN A 48 -0.38 -13.65 34.87
CA ASN A 48 0.65 -13.28 33.90
C ASN A 48 1.87 -14.23 33.91
N ASP A 49 1.76 -15.39 34.56
CA ASP A 49 2.83 -16.38 34.51
C ASP A 49 2.76 -17.17 33.20
N ILE A 50 3.93 -17.34 32.57
CA ILE A 50 4.10 -18.15 31.37
C ILE A 50 3.75 -19.60 31.72
N GLN A 51 2.88 -20.21 30.94
CA GLN A 51 2.41 -21.58 31.10
C GLN A 51 3.07 -22.52 30.07
N PRO A 52 3.04 -23.84 30.33
CA PRO A 52 3.33 -24.83 29.29
C PRO A 52 2.40 -24.66 28.08
N PHE A 53 2.94 -24.83 26.86
CA PHE A 53 2.20 -24.68 25.60
C PHE A 53 0.83 -25.36 25.60
N ASN A 54 0.79 -26.67 25.91
CA ASN A 54 -0.43 -27.48 25.88
C ASN A 54 -1.51 -27.06 26.91
N LYS A 55 -1.18 -26.19 27.87
CA LYS A 55 -2.15 -25.59 28.79
C LYS A 55 -2.77 -24.30 28.26
N VAL A 56 -2.11 -23.64 27.32
CA VAL A 56 -2.58 -22.41 26.68
C VAL A 56 -3.28 -22.74 25.36
N ILE A 57 -2.62 -23.54 24.53
CA ILE A 57 -3.14 -24.03 23.25
C ILE A 57 -3.44 -25.51 23.45
N THR A 58 -4.71 -25.85 23.63
CA THR A 58 -5.11 -27.23 23.86
C THR A 58 -5.24 -28.00 22.54
N LYS A 59 -5.55 -29.29 22.59
CA LYS A 59 -5.70 -30.11 21.38
C LYS A 59 -6.94 -29.74 20.55
N GLU A 60 -7.88 -29.05 21.17
CA GLU A 60 -9.13 -28.60 20.59
C GLU A 60 -8.98 -27.27 19.84
N ALA A 61 -7.85 -26.57 20.01
CA ALA A 61 -7.56 -25.32 19.32
C ALA A 61 -7.42 -25.56 17.80
N LYS A 62 -8.10 -24.73 17.01
CA LYS A 62 -7.92 -24.70 15.55
C LYS A 62 -6.72 -23.84 15.23
N SER A 63 -5.79 -24.35 14.43
CA SER A 63 -4.55 -23.64 14.11
C SER A 63 -4.50 -23.37 12.61
N ASP A 64 -4.18 -22.12 12.25
CA ASP A 64 -4.00 -21.66 10.88
C ASP A 64 -2.54 -21.20 10.71
N GLU A 65 -1.80 -21.88 9.84
CA GLU A 65 -0.35 -21.69 9.66
C GLU A 65 -0.08 -20.70 8.52
N GLY A 66 0.81 -19.74 8.76
CA GLY A 66 1.19 -18.72 7.78
C GLY A 66 2.34 -17.88 8.31
N LEU A 67 2.24 -16.55 8.22
CA LEU A 67 3.24 -15.63 8.73
C LEU A 67 3.46 -15.84 10.24
N PHE A 68 2.37 -15.84 11.01
CA PHE A 68 2.32 -16.39 12.37
C PHE A 68 1.38 -17.59 12.36
N THR A 69 1.54 -18.53 13.29
CA THR A 69 0.46 -19.50 13.50
C THR A 69 -0.62 -18.84 14.34
N VAL A 70 -1.85 -18.84 13.82
CA VAL A 70 -3.04 -18.28 14.50
C VAL A 70 -3.81 -19.43 15.12
N HIS A 71 -3.89 -19.47 16.45
CA HIS A 71 -4.73 -20.45 17.15
C HIS A 71 -6.04 -19.80 17.58
N THR A 72 -7.14 -20.50 17.31
CA THR A 72 -8.49 -20.12 17.74
C THR A 72 -9.00 -21.14 18.74
N GLN A 73 -9.37 -20.67 19.93
CA GLN A 73 -9.91 -21.49 21.01
C GLN A 73 -10.87 -20.65 21.87
N ASP A 74 -12.08 -21.17 22.12
CA ASP A 74 -13.08 -20.51 22.96
C ASP A 74 -13.30 -19.02 22.60
N GLU A 75 -13.44 -18.74 21.29
CA GLU A 75 -13.59 -17.38 20.71
C GLU A 75 -12.38 -16.45 20.94
N SER A 76 -11.31 -16.94 21.56
CA SER A 76 -10.05 -16.23 21.73
C SER A 76 -9.08 -16.56 20.59
N TYR A 77 -8.29 -15.57 20.20
CA TYR A 77 -7.30 -15.67 19.15
C TYR A 77 -5.89 -15.48 19.72
N PHE A 78 -5.00 -16.41 19.43
CA PHE A 78 -3.62 -16.39 19.85
C PHE A 78 -2.70 -16.32 18.65
N TYR A 79 -1.66 -15.50 18.73
CA TYR A 79 -0.54 -15.57 17.79
C TYR A 79 0.58 -16.36 18.41
N GLU A 80 1.00 -17.41 17.73
CA GLU A 80 2.31 -18.04 17.90
C GLU A 80 3.27 -17.40 16.89
N ILE A 81 4.10 -16.48 17.39
CA ILE A 81 5.03 -15.68 16.60
C ILE A 81 6.38 -16.42 16.54
N PRO A 82 6.88 -16.82 15.36
CA PRO A 82 8.25 -17.30 15.20
C PRO A 82 9.24 -16.27 15.73
N ASP A 83 10.22 -16.71 16.52
CA ASP A 83 11.14 -15.79 17.18
C ASP A 83 12.01 -15.00 16.19
N SER A 84 12.23 -15.56 15.00
CA SER A 84 12.91 -14.93 13.87
C SER A 84 12.17 -13.73 13.26
N LEU A 85 10.89 -13.55 13.60
CA LEU A 85 10.08 -12.41 13.15
C LEU A 85 9.99 -11.26 14.18
N PHE A 86 10.57 -11.41 15.37
CA PHE A 86 10.71 -10.25 16.25
C PHE A 86 11.68 -9.23 15.66
N ASP A 87 11.38 -7.97 15.91
CA ASP A 87 12.06 -6.79 15.37
C ASP A 87 12.01 -6.65 13.84
N ARG A 88 11.37 -7.59 13.13
CA ARG A 88 10.95 -7.42 11.73
C ARG A 88 9.76 -6.49 11.67
N GLU A 89 9.73 -5.69 10.61
CA GLU A 89 8.72 -4.68 10.40
C GLU A 89 7.61 -5.17 9.49
N MET A 90 6.40 -4.74 9.81
CA MET A 90 5.18 -5.14 9.12
C MET A 90 4.32 -3.91 8.86
N LEU A 91 3.75 -3.80 7.68
CA LEU A 91 2.84 -2.72 7.35
C LEU A 91 1.41 -3.11 7.74
N MET A 92 0.77 -2.32 8.60
CA MET A 92 -0.61 -2.50 8.99
C MET A 92 -1.50 -1.56 8.17
N VAL A 93 -2.34 -2.14 7.32
CA VAL A 93 -3.33 -1.41 6.51
C VAL A 93 -4.73 -1.69 7.07
N THR A 94 -5.41 -0.64 7.52
CA THR A 94 -6.78 -0.69 8.04
C THR A 94 -7.74 -0.27 6.93
N ARG A 95 -8.69 -1.12 6.55
CA ARG A 95 -9.71 -0.81 5.52
C ARG A 95 -11.11 -1.09 6.05
N ILE A 96 -12.10 -0.38 5.50
CA ILE A 96 -13.50 -0.79 5.66
C ILE A 96 -13.74 -2.02 4.78
N ALA A 97 -14.18 -3.12 5.36
CA ALA A 97 -14.61 -4.31 4.62
C ALA A 97 -16.08 -4.21 4.21
N LYS A 98 -16.94 -3.84 5.16
CA LYS A 98 -18.38 -3.60 4.93
C LYS A 98 -18.85 -2.42 5.77
N THR A 99 -19.81 -1.66 5.25
CA THR A 99 -20.33 -0.48 5.93
C THR A 99 -21.77 -0.18 5.55
N ALA A 100 -22.48 0.50 6.46
CA ALA A 100 -23.74 1.16 6.14
C ALA A 100 -23.51 2.41 5.26
N ASN A 101 -24.59 2.88 4.63
CA ASN A 101 -24.58 4.07 3.78
C ASN A 101 -24.05 5.30 4.53
N GLY A 102 -23.29 6.14 3.81
CA GLY A 102 -22.79 7.44 4.31
C GLY A 102 -21.51 7.38 5.15
N LEU A 103 -20.87 6.22 5.29
CA LEU A 103 -19.63 6.03 6.07
C LEU A 103 -18.40 5.69 5.20
N GLY A 104 -18.58 5.58 3.89
CA GLY A 104 -17.56 5.11 2.94
C GLY A 104 -18.03 3.89 2.16
N PHE A 105 -17.08 3.06 1.73
CA PHE A 105 -17.32 1.86 0.93
C PHE A 105 -16.34 0.75 1.32
N GLY A 106 -16.69 -0.50 0.99
CA GLY A 106 -15.79 -1.65 1.14
C GLY A 106 -14.54 -1.48 0.27
N GLY A 107 -13.36 -1.72 0.84
CA GLY A 107 -12.04 -1.45 0.23
C GLY A 107 -11.42 -0.11 0.64
N GLY A 108 -12.20 0.82 1.22
CA GLY A 108 -11.70 2.16 1.56
C GLY A 108 -10.66 2.16 2.70
N LYS A 109 -9.43 2.61 2.40
CA LYS A 109 -8.33 2.77 3.38
C LYS A 109 -8.69 3.78 4.47
N GLN A 110 -8.49 3.40 5.72
CA GLN A 110 -8.76 4.21 6.92
C GLN A 110 -7.48 4.65 7.62
N ASN A 111 -6.46 3.79 7.60
CA ASN A 111 -5.17 4.04 8.22
C ASN A 111 -4.10 3.13 7.61
N GLU A 112 -2.85 3.56 7.69
CA GLU A 112 -1.68 2.80 7.28
C GLU A 112 -0.52 3.18 8.21
N GLN A 113 0.17 2.18 8.76
CA GLN A 113 1.29 2.41 9.68
C GLN A 113 2.23 1.21 9.74
N VAL A 114 3.53 1.45 9.91
CA VAL A 114 4.50 0.38 10.14
C VAL A 114 4.46 -0.02 11.60
N LEU A 115 4.42 -1.33 11.84
CA LEU A 115 4.42 -1.94 13.15
C LEU A 115 5.64 -2.85 13.32
N ARG A 116 6.14 -2.92 14.56
CA ARG A 116 7.21 -3.84 14.95
C ARG A 116 6.84 -4.58 16.22
N TRP A 117 6.94 -5.91 16.18
CA TRP A 117 6.77 -6.77 17.34
C TRP A 117 8.11 -6.91 18.05
N GLN A 118 8.16 -6.63 19.35
CA GLN A 118 9.40 -6.66 20.13
C GLN A 118 9.21 -7.43 21.43
N LYS A 119 10.12 -8.37 21.74
CA LYS A 119 10.15 -9.01 23.06
C LYS A 119 10.79 -8.08 24.09
N LYS A 120 10.15 -7.95 25.26
CA LYS A 120 10.73 -7.23 26.40
C LYS A 120 10.35 -7.91 27.71
N GLY A 121 11.30 -8.65 28.28
CA GLY A 121 11.07 -9.45 29.49
C GLY A 121 9.99 -10.50 29.25
N LYS A 122 8.96 -10.55 30.10
CA LYS A 122 7.83 -11.50 29.99
C LYS A 122 6.67 -10.98 29.12
N LYS A 123 6.95 -10.08 28.19
CA LYS A 123 5.94 -9.40 27.37
C LYS A 123 6.41 -9.26 25.93
N VAL A 124 5.45 -9.18 25.02
CA VAL A 124 5.61 -8.71 23.65
C VAL A 124 5.01 -7.31 23.55
N ILE A 125 5.72 -6.39 22.93
CA ILE A 125 5.33 -5.01 22.69
C ILE A 125 5.07 -4.84 21.20
N LEU A 126 3.96 -4.22 20.83
CA LEU A 126 3.68 -3.79 19.47
C LEU A 126 3.96 -2.30 19.37
N ARG A 127 4.95 -1.92 18.58
CA ARG A 127 5.37 -0.53 18.38
C ARG A 127 4.88 0.02 17.05
N VAL A 128 4.69 1.34 16.99
CA VAL A 128 4.53 2.07 15.74
C VAL A 128 5.87 2.63 15.32
N VAL A 129 6.32 2.26 14.12
CA VAL A 129 7.57 2.74 13.53
C VAL A 129 7.24 3.87 12.54
N SER A 130 8.03 4.94 12.58
CA SER A 130 7.92 6.03 11.63
C SER A 130 9.16 6.07 10.74
N TYR A 131 8.92 6.24 9.44
CA TYR A 131 9.95 6.48 8.44
C TYR A 131 9.98 7.93 7.94
N ASN A 132 9.21 8.82 8.57
CA ASN A 132 9.13 10.22 8.17
C ASN A 132 10.48 10.95 8.33
N VAL A 133 11.35 10.43 9.20
CA VAL A 133 12.68 10.97 9.48
C VAL A 133 13.70 9.84 9.37
N PHE A 134 14.82 10.10 8.69
CA PHE A 134 15.84 9.09 8.38
C PHE A 134 17.26 9.65 8.52
N ALA A 135 18.20 8.76 8.83
CA ALA A 135 19.64 8.92 8.64
C ALA A 135 20.24 7.53 8.39
N ALA A 136 21.38 7.40 7.71
CA ALA A 136 22.03 6.10 7.54
C ALA A 136 22.58 5.55 8.87
N ASP A 137 22.53 4.22 9.06
CA ASP A 137 23.03 3.53 10.28
C ASP A 137 24.52 3.80 10.55
N SER A 138 25.26 4.08 9.48
CA SER A 138 26.69 4.38 9.54
C SER A 138 27.01 5.78 10.06
N LEU A 139 26.01 6.64 10.27
CA LEU A 139 26.21 8.05 10.64
C LEU A 139 25.89 8.29 12.13
N PRO A 140 26.73 9.06 12.86
CA PRO A 140 26.46 9.38 14.26
C PRO A 140 25.11 10.07 14.50
N VAL A 141 24.64 10.88 13.54
CA VAL A 141 23.35 11.59 13.63
C VAL A 141 22.15 10.63 13.74
N ARG A 142 22.32 9.35 13.38
CA ARG A 142 21.29 8.33 13.56
C ARG A 142 20.81 8.24 15.01
N GLU A 143 21.72 8.33 15.98
CA GLU A 143 21.34 8.29 17.40
C GLU A 143 20.41 9.46 17.76
N ALA A 144 20.68 10.66 17.24
CA ALA A 144 19.83 11.83 17.46
C ALA A 144 18.46 11.67 16.78
N VAL A 145 18.42 11.08 15.58
CA VAL A 145 17.17 10.72 14.88
C VAL A 145 16.35 9.74 15.71
N GLU A 146 16.94 8.66 16.21
CA GLU A 146 16.24 7.66 17.03
C GLU A 146 15.74 8.25 18.34
N ASN A 147 16.58 9.03 19.04
CA ASN A 147 16.21 9.69 20.29
C ASN A 147 15.07 10.72 20.10
N SER A 148 15.01 11.37 18.93
CA SER A 148 13.98 12.37 18.61
C SER A 148 12.71 11.75 18.02
N ASN A 149 12.75 10.49 17.59
CA ASN A 149 11.65 9.77 16.96
C ASN A 149 11.34 8.47 17.72
N PHE A 150 11.14 8.57 19.04
CA PHE A 150 10.81 7.43 19.88
C PHE A 150 9.54 6.71 19.38
N GLU A 151 9.69 5.42 19.06
CA GLU A 151 8.61 4.55 18.60
C GLU A 151 7.53 4.36 19.67
N PRO A 152 6.30 4.88 19.47
CA PRO A 152 5.24 4.73 20.45
C PRO A 152 4.82 3.27 20.64
N VAL A 153 4.41 2.90 21.86
CA VAL A 153 3.82 1.59 22.13
C VAL A 153 2.34 1.63 21.79
N LEU A 154 1.93 0.83 20.79
CA LEU A 154 0.53 0.67 20.40
C LEU A 154 -0.20 -0.27 21.37
N PHE A 155 0.41 -1.40 21.69
CA PHE A 155 -0.17 -2.42 22.57
C PHE A 155 0.92 -3.25 23.26
N THR A 156 0.56 -3.94 24.34
CA THR A 156 1.47 -4.86 25.05
C THR A 156 0.73 -6.13 25.45
N PHE A 157 1.39 -7.27 25.23
CA PHE A 157 0.86 -8.60 25.45
C PHE A 157 1.73 -9.35 26.46
N PRO A 158 1.18 -9.90 27.55
CA PRO A 158 1.90 -10.88 28.35
C PRO A 158 2.20 -12.13 27.51
N ILE A 159 3.41 -12.67 27.64
CA ILE A 159 3.72 -13.97 27.03
C ILE A 159 2.91 -15.04 27.76
N LYS A 160 2.13 -15.82 27.00
CA LYS A 160 1.27 -16.89 27.54
C LYS A 160 2.01 -18.22 27.60
N ALA A 161 2.76 -18.56 26.55
CA ALA A 161 3.58 -19.75 26.45
C ALA A 161 4.74 -19.52 25.46
N PHE A 162 5.68 -20.44 25.45
CA PHE A 162 6.62 -20.64 24.33
C PHE A 162 6.14 -21.82 23.49
N GLY A 163 6.49 -21.83 22.20
CA GLY A 163 6.22 -22.95 21.29
C GLY A 163 6.78 -24.28 21.80
N LYS A 164 6.33 -25.38 21.19
CA LYS A 164 6.72 -26.74 21.59
C LYS A 164 8.24 -26.97 21.55
N ASP A 165 8.93 -26.31 20.63
CA ASP A 165 10.38 -26.34 20.42
C ASP A 165 11.11 -25.12 21.01
N SER A 166 10.36 -24.22 21.67
CA SER A 166 10.85 -22.94 22.18
C SER A 166 11.43 -21.97 21.13
N THR A 167 11.08 -22.12 19.85
CA THR A 167 11.49 -21.18 18.78
C THR A 167 10.41 -20.16 18.42
N SER A 168 9.28 -20.17 19.13
CA SER A 168 8.17 -19.26 18.94
C SER A 168 7.59 -18.79 20.28
N THR A 169 6.81 -17.70 20.23
CA THR A 169 6.20 -17.08 21.40
C THR A 169 4.70 -16.93 21.21
N VAL A 170 3.93 -17.44 22.18
CA VAL A 170 2.47 -17.40 22.15
C VAL A 170 1.94 -16.22 22.95
N ILE A 171 1.12 -15.39 22.31
CA ILE A 171 0.40 -14.26 22.92
C ILE A 171 -1.10 -14.33 22.60
N ASP A 172 -1.92 -13.82 23.51
CA ASP A 172 -3.37 -13.64 23.30
C ASP A 172 -3.60 -12.26 22.65
N VAL A 173 -4.05 -12.26 21.40
CA VAL A 173 -4.23 -11.04 20.60
C VAL A 173 -5.67 -10.55 20.55
N THR A 174 -6.62 -11.31 21.10
CA THR A 174 -8.03 -10.95 21.21
C THR A 174 -8.23 -9.49 21.69
N PRO A 175 -7.53 -9.01 22.74
CA PRO A 175 -7.72 -7.65 23.23
C PRO A 175 -7.27 -6.54 22.26
N LEU A 176 -6.41 -6.84 21.28
CA LEU A 176 -5.99 -5.87 20.26
C LEU A 176 -7.15 -5.49 19.35
N PHE A 177 -7.98 -6.48 19.00
CA PHE A 177 -9.10 -6.32 18.07
C PHE A 177 -10.45 -6.14 18.76
N GLU A 178 -10.60 -6.47 20.05
CA GLU A 178 -11.81 -6.16 20.81
C GLU A 178 -11.84 -4.72 21.30
N LYS A 179 -10.70 -4.20 21.80
CA LYS A 179 -10.62 -2.84 22.35
C LYS A 179 -10.68 -1.79 21.26
N ASP A 180 -10.99 -0.56 21.66
CA ASP A 180 -10.98 0.60 20.76
C ASP A 180 -9.55 1.10 20.50
N VAL A 181 -8.77 0.33 19.77
CA VAL A 181 -7.46 0.75 19.25
C VAL A 181 -7.71 1.62 18.01
N LYS A 182 -7.68 2.94 18.19
CA LYS A 182 -8.09 3.91 17.15
C LYS A 182 -7.45 3.67 15.77
N SER A 183 -6.17 3.31 15.73
CA SER A 183 -5.43 3.06 14.49
C SER A 183 -5.89 1.81 13.73
N LEU A 184 -6.62 0.90 14.38
CA LEU A 184 -7.17 -0.34 13.85
C LEU A 184 -8.70 -0.29 13.72
N GLY A 185 -9.32 0.87 13.92
CA GLY A 185 -10.77 1.06 13.87
C GLY A 185 -11.17 2.32 13.10
N LEU A 186 -12.26 2.96 13.52
CA LEU A 186 -12.70 4.21 12.90
C LEU A 186 -11.76 5.37 13.32
N PRO A 187 -11.15 6.13 12.39
CA PRO A 187 -10.22 7.22 12.73
C PRO A 187 -10.95 8.49 13.21
N ASP A 188 -10.24 9.34 13.97
CA ASP A 188 -10.82 10.50 14.64
C ASP A 188 -11.48 11.52 13.69
N PHE A 189 -10.94 11.72 12.48
CA PHE A 189 -11.52 12.62 11.49
C PHE A 189 -12.91 12.17 11.01
N ARG A 190 -13.21 10.86 11.04
CA ARG A 190 -14.56 10.33 10.78
C ARG A 190 -15.43 10.29 12.03
N ARG A 191 -14.83 10.16 13.22
CA ARG A 191 -15.57 10.21 14.50
C ARG A 191 -16.20 11.57 14.76
N ARG A 192 -15.48 12.66 14.45
CA ARG A 192 -15.90 14.04 14.79
C ARG A 192 -17.24 14.43 14.17
N PRO A 193 -17.48 14.30 12.84
CA PRO A 193 -18.76 14.66 12.23
C PRO A 193 -19.96 13.91 12.83
N TYR A 194 -19.77 12.64 13.19
CA TYR A 194 -20.86 11.79 13.69
C TYR A 194 -21.01 11.77 15.22
N LYS A 195 -20.21 12.58 15.93
CA LYS A 195 -20.22 12.68 17.39
C LYS A 195 -20.07 11.30 18.05
N VAL A 196 -19.09 10.52 17.57
CA VAL A 196 -18.76 9.21 18.14
C VAL A 196 -18.19 9.41 19.54
N THR A 197 -18.69 8.65 20.52
CA THR A 197 -18.31 8.78 21.94
C THR A 197 -17.50 7.59 22.46
N ARG A 198 -17.97 6.36 22.25
CA ARG A 198 -17.33 5.13 22.74
C ARG A 198 -17.59 3.95 21.81
N LEU A 199 -16.78 2.91 21.95
CA LEU A 199 -17.03 1.60 21.37
C LEU A 199 -18.04 0.83 22.24
N GLU A 200 -19.08 0.28 21.62
CA GLU A 200 -20.04 -0.65 22.22
C GLU A 200 -19.45 -2.07 22.13
N SER A 201 -18.76 -2.51 23.17
CA SER A 201 -18.02 -3.79 23.16
C SER A 201 -18.95 -5.01 23.05
N ASP A 202 -20.15 -4.94 23.60
CA ASP A 202 -21.20 -5.97 23.53
C ASP A 202 -21.82 -6.11 22.13
N LYS A 203 -21.58 -5.13 21.24
CA LYS A 203 -22.03 -5.10 19.84
C LYS A 203 -20.87 -5.16 18.85
N SER A 204 -19.68 -5.51 19.33
CA SER A 204 -18.45 -5.59 18.55
C SER A 204 -17.84 -6.97 18.76
N PHE A 205 -17.33 -7.58 17.70
CA PHE A 205 -16.81 -8.95 17.76
C PHE A 205 -15.83 -9.21 16.61
N ILE A 206 -14.97 -10.19 16.80
CA ILE A 206 -13.99 -10.63 15.78
C ILE A 206 -14.68 -11.66 14.90
N GLU A 207 -14.72 -11.42 13.60
CA GLU A 207 -15.31 -12.33 12.60
C GLU A 207 -14.34 -13.45 12.25
N SER A 208 -13.07 -13.09 12.02
CA SER A 208 -12.01 -14.05 11.73
C SER A 208 -10.63 -13.42 11.89
N VAL A 209 -9.63 -14.27 12.14
CA VAL A 209 -8.23 -13.92 11.98
C VAL A 209 -7.58 -15.03 11.18
N LYS A 210 -7.05 -14.70 10.01
CA LYS A 210 -6.47 -15.65 9.06
C LYS A 210 -4.99 -15.36 8.84
N SER A 211 -4.20 -16.42 8.69
CA SER A 211 -2.78 -16.32 8.43
C SER A 211 -2.46 -16.75 7.01
N TYR A 212 -1.75 -15.90 6.29
CA TYR A 212 -1.20 -16.20 4.98
C TYR A 212 0.33 -16.15 5.06
N PRO A 213 1.06 -16.69 4.07
CA PRO A 213 2.52 -16.76 4.12
C PRO A 213 3.22 -15.40 4.29
N ARG A 214 2.58 -14.29 3.90
CA ARG A 214 3.18 -12.94 3.96
C ARG A 214 2.34 -11.90 4.69
N ASN A 215 1.15 -12.25 5.16
CA ASN A 215 0.28 -11.33 5.89
C ASN A 215 -0.66 -12.06 6.84
N ILE A 216 -1.20 -11.31 7.80
CA ILE A 216 -2.29 -11.74 8.66
C ILE A 216 -3.47 -10.79 8.48
N GLU A 217 -4.65 -11.35 8.30
CA GLU A 217 -5.89 -10.61 8.07
C GLU A 217 -6.82 -10.79 9.27
N ALA A 218 -7.11 -9.71 9.99
CA ALA A 218 -8.07 -9.70 11.07
C ALA A 218 -9.33 -8.91 10.66
N ARG A 219 -10.46 -9.60 10.57
CA ARG A 219 -11.78 -9.02 10.33
C ARG A 219 -12.56 -8.91 11.62
N HIS A 220 -13.10 -7.74 11.90
CA HIS A 220 -13.92 -7.50 13.08
C HIS A 220 -14.99 -6.44 12.84
N VAL A 221 -16.11 -6.62 13.51
CA VAL A 221 -17.20 -5.64 13.55
C VAL A 221 -16.96 -4.70 14.72
N LYS A 222 -16.95 -3.40 14.44
CA LYS A 222 -16.88 -2.34 15.44
C LYS A 222 -18.16 -1.53 15.43
N THR A 223 -18.84 -1.51 16.56
CA THR A 223 -20.02 -0.66 16.77
C THR A 223 -19.68 0.47 17.72
N TYR A 224 -19.91 1.71 17.29
CA TYR A 224 -19.62 2.92 18.04
C TYR A 224 -20.90 3.67 18.40
N ALA A 225 -21.08 4.08 19.65
CA ALA A 225 -22.15 4.98 20.03
C ALA A 225 -21.93 6.36 19.39
N ALA A 226 -22.93 6.85 18.65
CA ALA A 226 -22.83 8.05 17.83
C ALA A 226 -24.05 8.96 18.03
N GLY A 227 -23.81 10.25 18.29
CA GLY A 227 -24.88 11.23 18.45
C GLY A 227 -25.46 11.76 17.14
N ALA A 228 -24.77 11.53 16.01
CA ALA A 228 -25.22 11.94 14.68
C ALA A 228 -24.79 10.90 13.62
N PRO A 229 -25.24 9.64 13.71
CA PRO A 229 -24.90 8.62 12.71
C PRO A 229 -25.43 9.02 11.32
N PRO A 230 -24.69 8.73 10.23
CA PRO A 230 -25.05 9.16 8.88
C PRO A 230 -26.23 8.37 8.27
N SER A 231 -26.53 7.20 8.81
CA SER A 231 -27.65 6.35 8.41
C SER A 231 -28.15 5.58 9.62
N ASN A 232 -29.34 4.98 9.51
CA ASN A 232 -29.94 4.17 10.58
C ASN A 232 -29.98 4.91 11.94
N SER A 233 -30.37 6.19 11.93
CA SER A 233 -30.23 7.09 13.08
C SER A 233 -31.00 6.66 14.32
N SER A 234 -32.06 5.87 14.15
CA SER A 234 -32.80 5.22 15.24
C SER A 234 -31.95 4.31 16.12
N THR A 235 -30.80 3.81 15.62
CA THR A 235 -29.89 2.94 16.39
C THR A 235 -28.99 3.71 17.34
N GLY A 236 -28.78 5.02 17.13
CA GLY A 236 -27.83 5.83 17.90
C GLY A 236 -26.37 5.33 17.81
N SER A 237 -26.03 4.60 16.74
CA SER A 237 -24.73 3.95 16.61
C SER A 237 -24.24 3.87 15.16
N ILE A 238 -22.95 3.61 15.00
CA ILE A 238 -22.29 3.32 13.73
C ILE A 238 -21.67 1.93 13.83
N SER A 239 -22.08 1.01 12.98
CA SER A 239 -21.47 -0.32 12.86
C SER A 239 -20.74 -0.45 11.53
N ILE A 240 -19.48 -0.88 11.58
CA ILE A 240 -18.63 -1.10 10.42
C ILE A 240 -17.85 -2.40 10.60
N GLU A 241 -17.68 -3.17 9.52
CA GLU A 241 -16.73 -4.27 9.48
C GLU A 241 -15.39 -3.71 8.99
N ILE A 242 -14.36 -3.87 9.79
CA ILE A 242 -12.99 -3.44 9.50
C ILE A 242 -12.16 -4.66 9.15
N ASN A 243 -11.30 -4.51 8.14
CA ASN A 243 -10.22 -5.43 7.86
C ASN A 243 -8.87 -4.80 8.25
N ASN A 244 -8.08 -5.52 9.02
CA ASN A 244 -6.71 -5.17 9.38
C ASN A 244 -5.74 -6.14 8.75
N SER A 245 -5.06 -5.67 7.72
CA SER A 245 -4.05 -6.42 6.96
C SER A 245 -2.65 -6.09 7.49
N MET A 246 -1.97 -7.07 8.08
CA MET A 246 -0.59 -6.91 8.55
C MET A 246 0.37 -7.64 7.62
N ILE A 247 1.08 -6.88 6.79
CA ILE A 247 1.92 -7.38 5.70
C ILE A 247 3.39 -7.37 6.14
N LEU A 248 4.10 -8.49 6.00
CA LEU A 248 5.54 -8.56 6.27
C LEU A 248 6.31 -7.75 5.21
N LEU A 249 7.05 -6.73 5.66
CA LEU A 249 7.90 -5.94 4.77
C LEU A 249 9.08 -6.77 4.25
N PRO A 250 9.51 -6.53 2.99
CA PRO A 250 10.66 -7.21 2.40
C PRO A 250 11.91 -7.10 3.27
N GLU A 251 12.68 -8.18 3.38
CA GLU A 251 13.94 -8.18 4.11
C GLU A 251 15.00 -7.32 3.43
N ASN A 252 15.14 -7.53 2.11
CA ASN A 252 16.01 -6.75 1.24
C ASN A 252 15.19 -5.64 0.60
N PRO A 253 15.37 -4.36 0.97
CA PRO A 253 14.60 -3.27 0.41
C PRO A 253 14.87 -3.09 -1.09
N MET A 254 13.85 -2.71 -1.86
CA MET A 254 14.02 -2.38 -3.28
C MET A 254 14.95 -1.17 -3.46
N LYS A 255 15.73 -1.16 -4.54
CA LYS A 255 16.46 0.05 -4.95
C LYS A 255 15.48 1.20 -5.24
N ARG A 256 15.58 2.26 -4.42
CA ARG A 256 14.82 3.51 -4.61
C ARG A 256 15.13 4.12 -5.98
N ARG A 257 14.15 4.82 -6.55
CA ARG A 257 14.36 5.76 -7.66
C ARG A 257 13.88 7.13 -7.20
N TYR A 258 14.73 8.15 -7.33
CA TYR A 258 14.38 9.50 -6.90
C TYR A 258 13.32 10.09 -7.81
N PHE A 259 12.40 10.82 -7.19
CA PHE A 259 11.37 11.55 -7.89
C PHE A 259 11.94 12.77 -8.63
N ASP A 260 11.34 13.08 -9.78
CA ASP A 260 11.57 14.28 -10.56
C ASP A 260 10.22 14.81 -11.04
N GLU A 261 9.89 16.04 -10.69
CA GLU A 261 8.57 16.64 -10.94
C GLU A 261 8.17 16.75 -12.42
N ARG A 262 9.15 16.62 -13.34
CA ARG A 262 8.92 16.64 -14.79
C ARG A 262 8.30 15.35 -15.32
N VAL A 263 8.29 14.28 -14.52
CA VAL A 263 7.66 12.99 -14.85
C VAL A 263 6.68 12.63 -13.73
N GLY A 264 5.39 12.62 -14.06
CA GLY A 264 4.33 12.33 -13.10
C GLY A 264 4.47 10.96 -12.46
N TRP A 265 4.55 10.92 -11.12
CA TRP A 265 4.64 9.70 -10.34
C TRP A 265 4.06 9.87 -8.93
N PHE A 266 3.45 8.82 -8.37
CA PHE A 266 3.08 8.78 -6.96
C PHE A 266 4.31 8.56 -6.09
N THR A 267 4.46 9.31 -5.00
CA THR A 267 5.71 9.28 -4.23
C THR A 267 5.52 8.87 -2.79
N SER A 268 6.57 8.25 -2.26
CA SER A 268 6.83 8.13 -0.84
C SER A 268 7.99 9.08 -0.48
N SER A 269 7.97 9.63 0.73
CA SER A 269 8.95 10.65 1.15
C SER A 269 9.48 10.45 2.56
N GLN A 270 10.71 10.91 2.78
CA GLN A 270 11.39 10.87 4.08
C GLN A 270 12.22 12.14 4.27
N THR A 271 12.28 12.67 5.48
CA THR A 271 13.19 13.76 5.83
C THR A 271 14.55 13.20 6.25
N ASP A 272 15.58 13.42 5.43
CA ASP A 272 16.95 12.94 5.67
C ASP A 272 17.78 13.98 6.46
N TYR A 273 18.42 13.51 7.54
CA TYR A 273 19.32 14.27 8.42
C TYR A 273 20.79 13.87 8.27
N GLY A 274 21.09 12.86 7.46
CA GLY A 274 22.42 12.33 7.20
C GLY A 274 23.16 12.97 6.02
N LEU A 275 22.52 13.91 5.32
CA LEU A 275 23.15 14.63 4.21
C LEU A 275 24.14 15.69 4.74
N GLU A 276 25.20 15.95 3.97
CA GLU A 276 26.22 16.99 4.26
C GLU A 276 25.69 18.43 4.15
N ASP A 277 24.46 18.59 3.69
CA ASP A 277 23.78 19.88 3.62
C ASP A 277 23.62 20.51 5.01
N GLN A 278 23.72 21.83 5.10
CA GLN A 278 23.46 22.59 6.35
C GLN A 278 21.95 22.66 6.71
N LYS A 279 21.17 21.66 6.32
CA LYS A 279 19.74 21.49 6.62
C LYS A 279 19.32 20.06 6.31
N SER A 280 18.26 19.59 6.96
CA SER A 280 17.57 18.37 6.51
C SER A 280 16.89 18.61 5.16
N LYS A 281 16.72 17.55 4.38
CA LYS A 281 16.00 17.58 3.10
C LYS A 281 14.92 16.52 3.06
N SER A 282 13.81 16.85 2.42
CA SER A 282 12.85 15.84 1.99
C SER A 282 13.43 15.10 0.80
N LEU A 283 13.58 13.78 0.93
CA LEU A 283 13.89 12.87 -0.16
C LEU A 283 12.58 12.22 -0.61
N GLU A 284 12.26 12.37 -1.88
CA GLU A 284 11.08 11.78 -2.50
C GLU A 284 11.51 10.71 -3.49
N PHE A 285 10.79 9.59 -3.47
CA PHE A 285 11.06 8.43 -4.32
C PHE A 285 9.78 7.85 -4.87
N LEU A 286 9.91 7.18 -6.01
CA LEU A 286 8.82 6.60 -6.77
C LEU A 286 8.16 5.44 -6.03
N ASP A 287 6.83 5.44 -5.98
CA ASP A 287 6.04 4.26 -5.69
C ASP A 287 5.96 3.37 -6.93
N ARG A 288 6.65 2.22 -6.94
CA ARG A 288 6.72 1.34 -8.12
C ARG A 288 6.89 -0.13 -7.74
N TRP A 289 6.46 -1.01 -8.62
CA TRP A 289 6.75 -2.45 -8.50
C TRP A 289 8.25 -2.75 -8.65
N ARG A 290 8.73 -3.77 -7.93
CA ARG A 290 10.10 -4.27 -8.09
C ARG A 290 10.23 -5.07 -9.40
N LEU A 291 10.72 -4.41 -10.46
CA LEU A 291 11.11 -5.07 -11.71
C LEU A 291 12.64 -5.12 -11.83
N GLU A 292 13.17 -6.34 -11.81
CA GLU A 292 14.60 -6.62 -11.93
C GLU A 292 14.84 -7.58 -13.10
N VAL A 293 15.94 -7.36 -13.82
CA VAL A 293 16.39 -8.27 -14.89
C VAL A 293 16.88 -9.57 -14.25
N ARG A 294 16.50 -10.72 -14.82
CA ARG A 294 17.02 -12.03 -14.40
C ARG A 294 18.52 -12.10 -14.64
N ASP A 295 19.25 -12.80 -13.77
CA ASP A 295 20.72 -12.77 -13.81
C ASP A 295 21.25 -13.35 -15.14
N GLU A 296 20.55 -14.36 -15.68
CA GLU A 296 20.83 -14.98 -16.98
C GLU A 296 20.49 -14.11 -18.20
N ASP A 297 19.70 -13.06 -18.03
CA ASP A 297 19.20 -12.20 -19.12
C ASP A 297 19.87 -10.82 -19.14
N ILE A 298 20.82 -10.53 -18.23
CA ILE A 298 21.54 -9.24 -18.14
C ILE A 298 22.17 -8.86 -19.48
N GLU A 299 22.87 -9.77 -20.14
CA GLU A 299 23.55 -9.48 -21.40
C GLU A 299 22.58 -9.29 -22.57
N LYS A 300 21.40 -9.95 -22.55
CA LYS A 300 20.32 -9.70 -23.52
C LYS A 300 19.75 -8.30 -23.33
N PHE A 301 19.46 -7.93 -22.08
CA PHE A 301 18.95 -6.60 -21.73
C PHE A 301 19.92 -5.49 -22.14
N LYS A 302 21.24 -5.67 -21.92
CA LYS A 302 22.28 -4.72 -22.37
C LYS A 302 22.32 -4.56 -23.89
N ARG A 303 21.95 -5.60 -24.67
CA ARG A 303 21.82 -5.53 -26.13
C ARG A 303 20.49 -4.91 -26.60
N GLY A 304 19.61 -4.52 -25.68
CA GLY A 304 18.29 -3.98 -26.00
C GLY A 304 17.23 -5.03 -26.33
N GLU A 305 17.52 -6.32 -26.08
CA GLU A 305 16.51 -7.38 -26.21
C GLU A 305 15.50 -7.32 -25.05
N LEU A 306 14.23 -7.60 -25.33
CA LEU A 306 13.20 -7.69 -24.31
C LEU A 306 13.37 -8.94 -23.45
N VAL A 307 13.38 -8.76 -22.13
CA VAL A 307 13.57 -9.85 -21.15
C VAL A 307 12.35 -9.99 -20.25
N VAL A 308 12.18 -11.15 -19.61
CA VAL A 308 11.11 -11.33 -18.62
C VAL A 308 11.65 -10.92 -17.25
N PRO A 309 10.95 -10.11 -16.45
CA PRO A 309 11.44 -9.72 -15.12
C PRO A 309 11.58 -10.93 -14.18
N LYS A 310 12.39 -10.78 -13.12
CA LYS A 310 12.52 -11.77 -12.04
C LYS A 310 11.17 -12.10 -11.42
N LYS A 311 10.33 -11.08 -11.20
CA LYS A 311 8.95 -11.21 -10.72
C LYS A 311 8.03 -10.41 -11.65
N GLN A 312 7.01 -11.07 -12.19
CA GLN A 312 5.97 -10.42 -12.99
C GLN A 312 4.97 -9.71 -12.06
N ILE A 313 4.33 -8.67 -12.58
CA ILE A 313 3.16 -8.05 -11.99
C ILE A 313 1.95 -8.88 -12.44
N VAL A 314 1.24 -9.49 -11.49
CA VAL A 314 0.14 -10.42 -11.79
C VAL A 314 -1.13 -9.89 -11.13
N TYR A 315 -2.15 -9.60 -11.95
CA TYR A 315 -3.48 -9.27 -11.47
C TYR A 315 -4.42 -10.46 -11.64
N TYR A 316 -5.19 -10.77 -10.62
CA TYR A 316 -6.26 -11.75 -10.66
C TYR A 316 -7.61 -11.05 -10.82
N ILE A 317 -8.52 -11.64 -11.57
CA ILE A 317 -9.89 -11.14 -11.70
C ILE A 317 -10.78 -11.79 -10.65
N ASP A 318 -11.37 -11.01 -9.74
CA ASP A 318 -12.24 -11.55 -8.70
C ASP A 318 -13.30 -12.52 -9.28
N ARG A 319 -13.48 -13.67 -8.62
CA ARG A 319 -14.47 -14.71 -8.99
C ARG A 319 -15.88 -14.10 -9.09
N ALA A 320 -16.18 -13.05 -8.32
CA ALA A 320 -17.47 -12.35 -8.36
C ALA A 320 -17.69 -11.49 -9.63
N THR A 321 -16.65 -11.27 -10.44
CA THR A 321 -16.74 -10.49 -11.67
C THR A 321 -17.61 -11.23 -12.71
N PRO A 322 -18.62 -10.58 -13.30
CA PRO A 322 -19.42 -11.18 -14.37
C PRO A 322 -18.55 -11.67 -15.53
N GLU A 323 -18.73 -12.93 -15.93
CA GLU A 323 -17.84 -13.63 -16.87
C GLU A 323 -17.64 -12.87 -18.19
N LYS A 324 -18.71 -12.28 -18.73
CA LYS A 324 -18.65 -11.51 -19.97
C LYS A 324 -17.72 -10.30 -19.94
N TRP A 325 -17.43 -9.75 -18.74
CA TRP A 325 -16.56 -8.59 -18.58
C TRP A 325 -15.11 -8.95 -18.28
N ARG A 326 -14.84 -10.17 -17.79
CA ARG A 326 -13.49 -10.59 -17.40
C ARG A 326 -12.47 -10.42 -18.53
N LYS A 327 -12.84 -10.81 -19.76
CA LYS A 327 -11.98 -10.65 -20.94
C LYS A 327 -11.51 -9.21 -21.12
N TYR A 328 -12.42 -8.24 -21.00
CA TYR A 328 -12.11 -6.83 -21.24
C TYR A 328 -11.25 -6.21 -20.14
N ILE A 329 -11.50 -6.60 -18.88
CA ILE A 329 -10.67 -6.19 -17.74
C ILE A 329 -9.24 -6.74 -17.90
N LYS A 330 -9.09 -8.03 -18.25
CA LYS A 330 -7.78 -8.64 -18.53
C LYS A 330 -7.03 -7.91 -19.65
N GLN A 331 -7.74 -7.57 -20.74
CA GLN A 331 -7.15 -6.79 -21.82
C GLN A 331 -6.68 -5.40 -21.34
N GLY A 332 -7.44 -4.72 -20.49
CA GLY A 332 -7.03 -3.41 -19.97
C GLY A 332 -5.76 -3.48 -19.11
N ILE A 333 -5.60 -4.57 -18.33
CA ILE A 333 -4.36 -4.86 -17.60
C ILE A 333 -3.20 -5.09 -18.56
N GLU A 334 -3.39 -5.94 -19.57
CA GLU A 334 -2.35 -6.36 -20.50
C GLU A 334 -2.00 -5.29 -21.55
N ASP A 335 -2.84 -4.28 -21.75
CA ASP A 335 -2.56 -3.14 -22.62
C ASP A 335 -1.31 -2.38 -22.21
N TRP A 336 -0.95 -2.40 -20.92
CA TRP A 336 0.29 -1.80 -20.41
C TRP A 336 1.56 -2.53 -20.81
N GLN A 337 1.46 -3.74 -21.38
CA GLN A 337 2.63 -4.50 -21.80
C GLN A 337 3.52 -3.71 -22.77
N VAL A 338 2.93 -2.92 -23.68
CA VAL A 338 3.69 -2.09 -24.63
C VAL A 338 4.52 -0.99 -23.94
N ALA A 339 4.10 -0.51 -22.77
CA ALA A 339 4.86 0.46 -21.99
C ALA A 339 6.03 -0.22 -21.26
N PHE A 340 5.82 -1.44 -20.76
CA PHE A 340 6.91 -2.23 -20.18
C PHE A 340 7.93 -2.70 -21.23
N GLU A 341 7.51 -2.92 -22.47
CA GLU A 341 8.43 -3.18 -23.59
C GLU A 341 9.38 -2.01 -23.82
N ALA A 342 8.90 -0.76 -23.70
CA ALA A 342 9.76 0.43 -23.73
C ALA A 342 10.77 0.46 -22.56
N ALA A 343 10.38 -0.08 -21.39
CA ALA A 343 11.28 -0.29 -20.25
C ALA A 343 12.24 -1.49 -20.42
N GLY A 344 12.13 -2.25 -21.52
CA GLY A 344 12.97 -3.41 -21.83
C GLY A 344 12.43 -4.75 -21.34
N PHE A 345 11.17 -4.81 -20.91
CA PHE A 345 10.53 -6.03 -20.40
C PHE A 345 9.40 -6.53 -21.29
N LYS A 346 9.38 -7.84 -21.55
CA LYS A 346 8.20 -8.56 -22.08
C LYS A 346 7.57 -9.38 -20.97
N GLU A 347 6.27 -9.66 -21.10
CA GLU A 347 5.49 -10.41 -20.10
C GLU A 347 5.69 -9.82 -18.69
N ALA A 348 5.77 -8.50 -18.58
CA ALA A 348 6.01 -7.82 -17.30
C ALA A 348 4.73 -7.76 -16.46
N ILE A 349 3.59 -7.60 -17.13
CA ILE A 349 2.27 -7.48 -16.53
C ILE A 349 1.33 -8.49 -17.20
N ILE A 350 0.64 -9.30 -16.39
CA ILE A 350 -0.27 -10.34 -16.89
C ILE A 350 -1.54 -10.39 -16.05
N ALA A 351 -2.65 -10.78 -16.67
CA ALA A 351 -3.92 -10.99 -15.99
C ALA A 351 -4.29 -12.48 -15.94
N LYS A 352 -4.81 -12.93 -14.80
CA LYS A 352 -5.20 -14.34 -14.58
C LYS A 352 -6.59 -14.45 -14.01
N ASP A 353 -7.25 -15.59 -14.27
CA ASP A 353 -8.33 -16.00 -13.38
C ASP A 353 -7.72 -16.52 -12.07
N PRO A 354 -8.40 -16.31 -10.93
CA PRO A 354 -8.05 -16.98 -9.70
C PRO A 354 -8.22 -18.49 -9.89
N PRO A 355 -7.45 -19.32 -9.16
CA PRO A 355 -7.69 -20.76 -9.13
C PRO A 355 -9.15 -21.03 -8.76
N THR A 356 -9.70 -22.18 -9.14
CA THR A 356 -11.02 -22.59 -8.63
C THR A 356 -10.96 -22.94 -7.14
N VAL A 357 -12.12 -23.08 -6.49
CA VAL A 357 -12.17 -23.48 -5.07
C VAL A 357 -11.56 -24.88 -4.90
N GLU A 358 -11.66 -25.73 -5.92
CA GLU A 358 -11.09 -27.08 -5.93
C GLU A 358 -9.58 -27.07 -6.17
N GLU A 359 -9.06 -26.13 -6.96
CA GLU A 359 -7.61 -25.97 -7.23
C GLU A 359 -6.87 -25.38 -6.03
N ASP A 360 -7.44 -24.34 -5.41
CA ASP A 360 -6.91 -23.70 -4.21
C ASP A 360 -8.07 -23.15 -3.34
N PRO A 361 -8.51 -23.92 -2.33
CA PRO A 361 -9.58 -23.48 -1.42
C PRO A 361 -9.15 -22.34 -0.51
N GLU A 362 -7.84 -22.15 -0.29
CA GLU A 362 -7.28 -21.10 0.57
C GLU A 362 -6.98 -19.81 -0.22
N TRP A 363 -7.14 -19.84 -1.56
CA TRP A 363 -7.02 -18.64 -2.37
C TRP A 363 -8.03 -17.59 -1.91
N SER A 364 -7.51 -16.42 -1.58
CA SER A 364 -8.26 -15.31 -1.07
C SER A 364 -7.73 -14.03 -1.69
N PRO A 365 -8.61 -13.08 -2.08
CA PRO A 365 -8.14 -11.78 -2.53
C PRO A 365 -7.46 -10.98 -1.42
N GLU A 366 -7.62 -11.37 -0.15
CA GLU A 366 -6.94 -10.74 0.99
C GLU A 366 -5.51 -11.28 1.22
N ASP A 367 -5.05 -12.27 0.47
CA ASP A 367 -3.66 -12.71 0.53
C ASP A 367 -2.80 -11.74 -0.28
N VAL A 368 -1.85 -11.07 0.38
CA VAL A 368 -1.01 -10.02 -0.22
C VAL A 368 -0.14 -10.50 -1.39
N ARG A 369 -0.03 -11.82 -1.57
CA ARG A 369 0.64 -12.41 -2.73
C ARG A 369 -0.12 -12.18 -4.04
N TYR A 370 -1.40 -11.82 -3.97
CA TYR A 370 -2.29 -11.65 -5.12
C TYR A 370 -2.81 -10.22 -5.18
N SER A 371 -2.55 -9.52 -6.28
CA SER A 371 -3.21 -8.25 -6.60
C SER A 371 -4.48 -8.55 -7.38
N VAL A 372 -5.60 -7.91 -7.03
CA VAL A 372 -6.92 -8.34 -7.51
C VAL A 372 -7.73 -7.16 -8.05
N VAL A 373 -8.40 -7.36 -9.18
CA VAL A 373 -9.51 -6.50 -9.60
C VAL A 373 -10.77 -6.99 -8.89
N ARG A 374 -11.18 -6.27 -7.84
CA ARG A 374 -12.29 -6.64 -6.95
C ARG A 374 -13.61 -6.08 -7.44
N TYR A 375 -14.61 -6.95 -7.63
CA TYR A 375 -15.91 -6.53 -8.14
C TYR A 375 -16.87 -6.20 -7.00
N LEU A 376 -17.18 -4.91 -6.83
CA LEU A 376 -18.00 -4.40 -5.73
C LEU A 376 -19.45 -4.16 -6.18
N ALA A 377 -20.39 -4.83 -5.52
CA ALA A 377 -21.83 -4.60 -5.68
C ALA A 377 -22.25 -3.27 -5.01
N SER A 378 -21.96 -2.16 -5.68
CA SER A 378 -22.17 -0.81 -5.15
C SER A 378 -22.79 0.12 -6.20
N PRO A 379 -23.71 1.03 -5.80
CA PRO A 379 -24.31 1.98 -6.70
C PRO A 379 -23.38 3.14 -7.09
N ILE A 380 -22.20 3.25 -6.46
CA ILE A 380 -21.21 4.30 -6.75
C ILE A 380 -20.73 4.12 -8.21
N PRO A 381 -20.89 5.14 -9.07
CA PRO A 381 -20.41 5.09 -10.44
C PRO A 381 -18.93 5.49 -10.47
N ASN A 382 -18.02 4.58 -10.13
CA ASN A 382 -16.59 4.87 -10.18
C ASN A 382 -15.75 3.58 -10.28
N ALA A 383 -14.43 3.73 -10.46
CA ALA A 383 -13.41 2.74 -10.12
C ALA A 383 -12.26 3.46 -9.37
N ASN A 384 -11.40 2.72 -8.68
CA ASN A 384 -10.12 3.25 -8.20
C ASN A 384 -9.08 2.14 -8.09
N GLY A 385 -7.84 2.42 -8.48
CA GLY A 385 -6.68 1.55 -8.33
C GLY A 385 -5.70 2.00 -7.24
N PRO A 386 -6.02 1.84 -5.93
CA PRO A 386 -5.07 2.11 -4.87
C PRO A 386 -3.95 1.06 -4.83
N HIS A 387 -2.79 1.46 -4.34
CA HIS A 387 -1.69 0.57 -4.03
C HIS A 387 -1.21 0.75 -2.60
N VAL A 388 -0.46 -0.24 -2.11
CA VAL A 388 0.21 -0.22 -0.81
C VAL A 388 1.72 -0.31 -1.04
N SER A 389 2.46 0.66 -0.53
CA SER A 389 3.91 0.77 -0.73
C SER A 389 4.70 0.52 0.55
N ASP A 390 5.89 -0.07 0.42
CA ASP A 390 6.89 -0.06 1.48
C ASP A 390 7.40 1.38 1.68
N PRO A 391 7.12 2.03 2.83
CA PRO A 391 7.48 3.44 3.05
C PRO A 391 8.99 3.66 3.13
N ARG A 392 9.78 2.58 3.17
CA ARG A 392 11.24 2.63 3.15
C ARG A 392 11.78 2.79 1.73
N THR A 393 11.03 2.43 0.69
CA THR A 393 11.59 2.36 -0.68
C THR A 393 10.65 2.80 -1.79
N GLY A 394 9.35 2.87 -1.53
CA GLY A 394 8.32 3.02 -2.54
C GLY A 394 8.02 1.70 -3.27
N GLU A 395 8.50 0.55 -2.79
CA GLU A 395 8.12 -0.73 -3.40
C GLU A 395 6.63 -0.99 -3.23
N ILE A 396 5.88 -1.03 -4.33
CA ILE A 396 4.49 -1.48 -4.31
C ILE A 396 4.47 -2.97 -3.94
N LEU A 397 3.80 -3.28 -2.83
CA LEU A 397 3.71 -4.63 -2.27
C LEU A 397 2.53 -5.39 -2.88
N GLU A 398 1.41 -4.70 -3.07
CA GLU A 398 0.13 -5.23 -3.54
C GLU A 398 -0.78 -4.07 -4.02
N SER A 399 -1.72 -4.38 -4.91
CA SER A 399 -2.76 -3.45 -5.34
C SER A 399 -4.11 -4.12 -5.61
N ASP A 400 -5.16 -3.54 -5.04
CA ASP A 400 -6.54 -3.99 -5.14
C ASP A 400 -7.36 -2.94 -5.90
N ILE A 401 -7.65 -3.19 -7.18
CA ILE A 401 -8.48 -2.29 -7.99
C ILE A 401 -9.95 -2.49 -7.59
N ASN A 402 -10.57 -1.46 -7.05
CA ASN A 402 -11.97 -1.46 -6.67
C ASN A 402 -12.85 -1.16 -7.89
N TRP A 403 -13.51 -2.18 -8.41
CA TRP A 403 -14.40 -2.09 -9.56
C TRP A 403 -15.87 -2.05 -9.13
N TYR A 404 -16.50 -0.88 -9.15
CA TYR A 404 -17.88 -0.73 -8.71
C TYR A 404 -18.84 -1.08 -9.84
N HIS A 405 -19.88 -1.86 -9.55
CA HIS A 405 -20.86 -2.31 -10.54
C HIS A 405 -21.40 -1.16 -11.41
N ASN A 406 -21.68 0.01 -10.82
CA ASN A 406 -22.28 1.14 -11.51
C ASN A 406 -21.31 1.99 -12.35
N VAL A 407 -20.03 1.63 -12.46
CA VAL A 407 -19.10 2.27 -13.41
C VAL A 407 -19.64 2.24 -14.84
N MET A 408 -20.38 1.18 -15.21
CA MET A 408 -21.01 1.04 -16.52
C MET A 408 -22.06 2.14 -16.80
N SER A 409 -22.74 2.64 -15.77
CA SER A 409 -23.70 3.75 -15.92
C SER A 409 -22.98 5.06 -16.27
N LEU A 410 -21.81 5.29 -15.67
CA LEU A 410 -20.96 6.43 -15.96
C LEU A 410 -20.41 6.38 -17.38
N LEU A 411 -19.86 5.21 -17.75
CA LEU A 411 -19.35 4.93 -19.09
C LEU A 411 -20.41 5.15 -20.16
N ARG A 412 -21.65 4.70 -19.91
CA ARG A 412 -22.77 4.96 -20.83
C ARG A 412 -23.04 6.44 -20.98
N GLY A 413 -23.07 7.19 -19.88
CA GLY A 413 -23.29 8.63 -19.88
C GLY A 413 -22.23 9.38 -20.68
N TRP A 414 -20.95 9.15 -20.38
CA TRP A 414 -19.83 9.78 -21.08
C TRP A 414 -19.82 9.43 -22.57
N PHE A 415 -19.90 8.15 -22.91
CA PHE A 415 -19.84 7.72 -24.31
C PHE A 415 -21.00 8.24 -25.15
N PHE A 416 -22.22 8.27 -24.57
CA PHE A 416 -23.36 8.88 -25.22
C PHE A 416 -23.13 10.38 -25.44
N VAL A 417 -22.85 11.14 -24.38
CA VAL A 417 -22.72 12.60 -24.44
C VAL A 417 -21.61 13.02 -25.41
N GLN A 418 -20.47 12.33 -25.40
CA GLN A 418 -19.27 12.76 -26.12
C GLN A 418 -19.14 12.15 -27.52
N THR A 419 -19.91 11.12 -27.89
CA THR A 419 -19.70 10.45 -29.20
C THR A 419 -20.98 10.23 -30.02
N ALA A 420 -22.18 10.38 -29.44
CA ALA A 420 -23.42 10.01 -30.12
C ALA A 420 -23.70 10.80 -31.41
N ALA A 421 -23.11 11.98 -31.59
CA ALA A 421 -23.23 12.77 -32.82
C ALA A 421 -22.71 12.02 -34.06
N ILE A 422 -21.66 11.21 -33.90
CA ILE A 422 -21.00 10.49 -35.00
C ILE A 422 -21.02 8.97 -34.84
N ASN A 423 -21.44 8.47 -33.69
CA ASN A 423 -21.33 7.08 -33.32
C ASN A 423 -22.71 6.46 -33.03
N PRO A 424 -23.31 5.73 -34.00
CA PRO A 424 -24.60 5.07 -33.81
C PRO A 424 -24.61 4.04 -32.67
N ASP A 425 -23.47 3.40 -32.35
CA ASP A 425 -23.39 2.44 -31.25
C ASP A 425 -23.56 3.09 -29.87
N ALA A 426 -23.35 4.41 -29.76
CA ALA A 426 -23.56 5.18 -28.53
C ALA A 426 -25.02 5.64 -28.34
N GLN A 427 -25.87 5.59 -29.39
CA GLN A 427 -27.23 6.15 -29.36
C GLN A 427 -28.26 5.21 -28.70
N SER A 428 -27.88 3.96 -28.39
CA SER A 428 -28.78 3.00 -27.75
C SER A 428 -28.86 3.22 -26.23
N PRO A 429 -30.05 3.16 -25.60
CA PRO A 429 -30.18 3.21 -24.15
C PRO A 429 -29.50 2.03 -23.43
N GLN A 430 -29.30 0.92 -24.15
CA GLN A 430 -28.54 -0.24 -23.71
C GLN A 430 -27.49 -0.59 -24.76
N PHE A 431 -26.22 -0.44 -24.40
CA PHE A 431 -25.11 -0.78 -25.29
C PHE A 431 -25.02 -2.28 -25.49
N LYS A 432 -24.57 -2.68 -26.69
CA LYS A 432 -24.11 -4.05 -26.95
C LYS A 432 -22.96 -4.38 -25.99
N ASP A 433 -22.84 -5.65 -25.61
CA ASP A 433 -21.78 -6.08 -24.69
C ASP A 433 -20.38 -5.78 -25.24
N GLU A 434 -20.16 -5.81 -26.55
CA GLU A 434 -18.88 -5.44 -27.16
C GLU A 434 -18.52 -3.97 -26.99
N VAL A 435 -19.52 -3.08 -27.05
CA VAL A 435 -19.34 -1.64 -26.85
C VAL A 435 -19.02 -1.38 -25.39
N MET A 436 -19.87 -1.86 -24.47
CA MET A 436 -19.63 -1.69 -23.03
C MET A 436 -18.31 -2.35 -22.59
N GLY A 437 -17.99 -3.52 -23.14
CA GLY A 437 -16.72 -4.22 -22.88
C GLY A 437 -15.50 -3.37 -23.28
N ARG A 438 -15.56 -2.67 -24.42
CA ARG A 438 -14.48 -1.75 -24.82
C ARG A 438 -14.30 -0.58 -23.84
N LEU A 439 -15.40 -0.04 -23.31
CA LEU A 439 -15.37 1.03 -22.30
C LEU A 439 -14.82 0.52 -20.95
N ILE A 440 -15.18 -0.72 -20.59
CA ILE A 440 -14.63 -1.41 -19.42
C ILE A 440 -13.12 -1.61 -19.57
N ARG A 441 -12.64 -2.03 -20.74
CA ARG A 441 -11.20 -2.17 -21.03
C ARG A 441 -10.47 -0.84 -20.86
N PHE A 442 -11.02 0.26 -21.38
CA PHE A 442 -10.46 1.60 -21.24
C PHE A 442 -10.30 2.01 -19.77
N VAL A 443 -11.37 1.93 -18.97
CA VAL A 443 -11.29 2.28 -17.53
C VAL A 443 -10.36 1.32 -16.80
N SER A 444 -10.40 0.03 -17.11
CA SER A 444 -9.48 -0.94 -16.51
C SER A 444 -8.02 -0.59 -16.79
N ALA A 445 -7.68 -0.15 -18.00
CA ALA A 445 -6.33 0.28 -18.33
C ALA A 445 -5.95 1.57 -17.57
N HIS A 446 -6.86 2.55 -17.47
CA HIS A 446 -6.64 3.77 -16.68
C HIS A 446 -6.35 3.45 -15.20
N GLU A 447 -7.17 2.62 -14.57
CA GLU A 447 -6.98 2.23 -13.17
C GLU A 447 -5.67 1.47 -12.96
N VAL A 448 -5.30 0.60 -13.89
CA VAL A 448 -4.00 -0.11 -13.83
C VAL A 448 -2.85 0.89 -13.84
N GLY A 449 -2.91 1.98 -14.61
CA GLY A 449 -1.88 3.01 -14.60
C GLY A 449 -1.63 3.59 -13.20
N HIS A 450 -2.68 3.84 -12.40
CA HIS A 450 -2.53 4.24 -11.01
C HIS A 450 -1.79 3.20 -10.17
N THR A 451 -2.13 1.93 -10.34
CA THR A 451 -1.47 0.82 -9.64
C THR A 451 -0.02 0.60 -10.07
N LEU A 452 0.41 1.18 -11.18
CA LEU A 452 1.80 1.18 -11.65
C LEU A 452 2.59 2.40 -11.12
N GLY A 453 1.96 3.29 -10.36
CA GLY A 453 2.59 4.48 -9.79
C GLY A 453 2.29 5.78 -10.54
N LEU A 454 1.43 5.77 -11.56
CA LEU A 454 1.16 6.97 -12.37
C LEU A 454 -0.02 7.78 -11.81
N PRO A 455 0.14 9.08 -11.53
CA PRO A 455 -0.98 9.97 -11.27
C PRO A 455 -1.70 10.31 -12.59
N HIS A 456 -2.81 11.04 -12.49
CA HIS A 456 -3.40 11.65 -13.68
C HIS A 456 -2.43 12.62 -14.35
N ASN A 457 -2.40 12.62 -15.69
CA ASN A 457 -1.67 13.60 -16.49
C ASN A 457 -2.65 14.51 -17.22
N MET A 458 -3.11 15.58 -16.56
CA MET A 458 -4.09 16.50 -17.14
C MET A 458 -3.48 17.42 -18.21
N GLY A 459 -2.14 17.45 -18.34
CA GLY A 459 -1.44 18.27 -19.34
C GLY A 459 -1.04 17.50 -20.60
N SER A 460 -1.68 16.36 -20.86
CA SER A 460 -1.35 15.48 -21.98
C SER A 460 -2.10 15.87 -23.25
N SER A 461 -3.41 16.16 -23.16
CA SER A 461 -4.33 16.45 -24.25
C SER A 461 -3.87 17.59 -25.17
N VAL A 462 -3.24 18.63 -24.60
CA VAL A 462 -2.73 19.82 -25.29
C VAL A 462 -1.65 19.52 -26.35
N ALA A 463 -1.06 18.33 -26.33
CA ALA A 463 -0.04 17.95 -27.30
C ALA A 463 -0.57 17.77 -28.73
N TYR A 464 -1.87 17.54 -28.89
CA TYR A 464 -2.49 17.30 -30.19
C TYR A 464 -3.17 18.57 -30.70
N LYS A 465 -3.10 18.82 -32.00
CA LYS A 465 -3.93 19.88 -32.58
C LYS A 465 -5.37 19.42 -32.61
N VAL A 466 -6.31 20.32 -32.32
CA VAL A 466 -7.75 19.98 -32.36
C VAL A 466 -8.15 19.37 -33.70
N GLU A 467 -7.66 19.92 -34.82
CA GLU A 467 -7.98 19.39 -36.15
C GLU A 467 -7.38 18.00 -36.42
N ASP A 468 -6.25 17.64 -35.81
CA ASP A 468 -5.65 16.30 -35.97
C ASP A 468 -6.54 15.22 -35.33
N LEU A 469 -7.36 15.57 -34.34
CA LEU A 469 -8.33 14.67 -33.71
C LEU A 469 -9.50 14.28 -34.65
N ARG A 470 -9.62 14.95 -35.80
CA ARG A 470 -10.61 14.65 -36.84
C ARG A 470 -10.01 13.81 -37.97
N ASP A 471 -8.69 13.57 -37.95
CA ASP A 471 -8.00 12.72 -38.91
C ASP A 471 -7.92 11.26 -38.43
N ALA A 472 -8.42 10.34 -39.25
CA ALA A 472 -8.46 8.93 -38.91
C ALA A 472 -7.05 8.31 -38.83
N ALA A 473 -6.13 8.68 -39.73
CA ALA A 473 -4.78 8.12 -39.72
C ALA A 473 -4.00 8.55 -38.46
N PHE A 474 -4.18 9.80 -38.04
CA PHE A 474 -3.60 10.35 -36.81
C PHE A 474 -4.16 9.67 -35.57
N THR A 475 -5.49 9.69 -35.39
CA THR A 475 -6.13 9.15 -34.18
C THR A 475 -5.97 7.63 -34.05
N GLN A 476 -5.92 6.88 -35.15
CA GLN A 476 -5.62 5.44 -35.10
C GLN A 476 -4.18 5.15 -34.68
N LYS A 477 -3.23 6.05 -34.98
CA LYS A 477 -1.83 5.92 -34.57
C LYS A 477 -1.60 6.35 -33.12
N TYR A 478 -2.23 7.45 -32.71
CA TYR A 478 -1.87 8.17 -31.49
C TYR A 478 -2.97 8.19 -30.42
N GLY A 479 -4.18 7.70 -30.73
CA GLY A 479 -5.35 7.87 -29.86
C GLY A 479 -5.80 9.33 -29.81
N THR A 480 -6.48 9.70 -28.71
CA THR A 480 -7.02 11.05 -28.48
C THR A 480 -6.20 11.89 -27.50
N ALA A 481 -5.24 11.27 -26.81
CA ALA A 481 -4.23 11.96 -25.99
C ALA A 481 -2.92 11.13 -25.93
N PRO A 482 -1.76 11.76 -25.67
CA PRO A 482 -0.49 11.07 -25.43
C PRO A 482 -0.46 10.12 -24.21
N SER A 483 -1.38 10.30 -23.25
CA SER A 483 -1.49 9.49 -22.05
C SER A 483 -2.94 9.06 -21.82
N ILE A 484 -3.14 7.79 -21.49
CA ILE A 484 -4.42 7.29 -20.99
C ILE A 484 -4.77 7.86 -19.61
N MET A 485 -3.78 8.38 -18.88
CA MET A 485 -3.94 8.94 -17.52
C MET A 485 -4.54 10.35 -17.54
N ASP A 486 -4.78 10.91 -18.72
CA ASP A 486 -5.53 12.15 -18.89
C ASP A 486 -7.04 11.91 -18.76
N TYR A 487 -7.79 12.94 -18.41
CA TYR A 487 -9.26 12.97 -18.50
C TYR A 487 -9.76 13.41 -19.89
N ALA A 488 -8.94 13.26 -20.93
CA ALA A 488 -9.29 13.33 -22.34
C ALA A 488 -10.06 12.06 -22.83
N ARG A 489 -11.19 11.75 -22.18
CA ARG A 489 -11.82 10.41 -22.24
C ARG A 489 -12.29 9.98 -23.62
N PHE A 490 -13.11 10.82 -24.27
CA PHE A 490 -13.71 10.49 -25.57
C PHE A 490 -13.63 11.63 -26.56
N ASN A 491 -13.40 11.31 -27.83
CA ASN A 491 -13.23 12.28 -28.93
C ASN A 491 -14.54 13.01 -29.30
N TYR A 492 -14.91 14.03 -28.52
CA TYR A 492 -16.06 14.89 -28.82
C TYR A 492 -15.80 15.93 -29.91
N VAL A 493 -14.55 16.05 -30.38
CA VAL A 493 -14.19 16.96 -31.48
C VAL A 493 -14.67 16.42 -32.83
N ALA A 494 -14.70 15.10 -32.99
CA ALA A 494 -15.08 14.45 -34.24
C ALA A 494 -16.52 14.79 -34.68
N GLN A 495 -16.68 15.08 -35.96
CA GLN A 495 -17.92 15.60 -36.58
C GLN A 495 -18.52 14.59 -37.58
N PRO A 496 -19.82 14.70 -37.91
CA PRO A 496 -20.41 13.89 -38.97
C PRO A 496 -19.62 14.03 -40.28
N GLY A 497 -19.07 12.92 -40.77
CA GLY A 497 -18.18 12.86 -41.95
C GLY A 497 -16.73 12.49 -41.62
N ASP A 498 -16.31 12.60 -40.36
CA ASP A 498 -14.97 12.19 -39.90
C ASP A 498 -14.93 10.65 -39.68
N GLU A 499 -15.05 9.89 -40.76
CA GLU A 499 -15.15 8.43 -40.70
C GLU A 499 -13.86 7.75 -40.23
N GLY A 500 -13.97 6.81 -39.29
CA GLY A 500 -12.85 5.94 -38.88
C GLY A 500 -11.91 6.54 -37.83
N VAL A 501 -12.19 7.72 -37.28
CA VAL A 501 -11.43 8.30 -36.17
C VAL A 501 -11.51 7.43 -34.91
N ALA A 502 -10.41 7.39 -34.15
CA ALA A 502 -10.45 6.78 -32.82
C ALA A 502 -11.21 7.67 -31.85
N LEU A 503 -11.96 7.03 -30.93
CA LEU A 503 -12.83 7.73 -29.99
C LEU A 503 -12.28 7.78 -28.57
N MET A 504 -11.12 7.18 -28.27
CA MET A 504 -10.55 7.05 -26.93
C MET A 504 -9.03 7.09 -26.99
N PRO A 505 -8.35 7.43 -25.87
CA PRO A 505 -6.91 7.31 -25.77
C PRO A 505 -6.50 5.85 -25.60
N ASN A 506 -5.25 5.55 -25.97
CA ASN A 506 -4.59 4.26 -25.76
C ASN A 506 -3.45 4.44 -24.76
N ILE A 507 -2.73 3.36 -24.43
CA ILE A 507 -1.40 3.48 -23.81
C ILE A 507 -0.47 4.19 -24.79
N GLY A 508 -0.28 5.49 -24.55
CA GLY A 508 0.24 6.44 -25.51
C GLY A 508 1.74 6.68 -25.37
N VAL A 509 2.21 7.76 -26.00
CA VAL A 509 3.63 8.13 -26.03
C VAL A 509 4.14 8.48 -24.63
N TYR A 510 3.38 9.28 -23.89
CA TYR A 510 3.75 9.68 -22.54
C TYR A 510 3.75 8.48 -21.57
N ASP A 511 2.76 7.58 -21.67
CA ASP A 511 2.68 6.40 -20.80
C ASP A 511 3.90 5.49 -20.97
N LYS A 512 4.31 5.23 -22.21
CA LYS A 512 5.51 4.44 -22.54
C LYS A 512 6.78 5.11 -22.03
N TYR A 513 6.87 6.43 -22.17
CA TYR A 513 7.97 7.22 -21.64
C TYR A 513 8.04 7.17 -20.11
N ALA A 514 6.95 7.44 -19.42
CA ALA A 514 6.89 7.44 -17.97
C ALA A 514 7.23 6.05 -17.41
N ILE A 515 6.62 4.98 -17.94
CA ILE A 515 6.94 3.62 -17.52
C ILE A 515 8.41 3.27 -17.79
N SER A 516 8.97 3.64 -18.95
CA SER A 516 10.40 3.46 -19.21
C SER A 516 11.26 4.22 -18.19
N TRP A 517 10.96 5.49 -17.95
CA TRP A 517 11.67 6.33 -16.99
C TRP A 517 11.59 5.80 -15.56
N GLY A 518 10.45 5.24 -15.13
CA GLY A 518 10.26 4.71 -13.78
C GLY A 518 10.73 3.27 -13.58
N TYR A 519 10.62 2.41 -14.60
CA TYR A 519 10.85 0.97 -14.48
C TYR A 519 12.10 0.44 -15.16
N ARG A 520 12.67 1.12 -16.16
CA ARG A 520 13.88 0.64 -16.86
C ARG A 520 15.06 0.55 -15.89
N PRO A 521 15.63 -0.64 -15.64
CA PRO A 521 16.79 -0.78 -14.76
C PRO A 521 18.01 -0.10 -15.36
N ILE A 522 18.69 0.73 -14.55
CA ILE A 522 20.03 1.22 -14.85
C ILE A 522 20.99 0.32 -14.07
N LEU A 523 21.64 -0.59 -14.79
CA LEU A 523 22.54 -1.60 -14.22
C LEU A 523 23.81 -0.93 -13.68
N ASP A 524 24.40 -1.54 -12.65
CA ASP A 524 25.67 -1.13 -12.06
C ASP A 524 25.70 0.34 -11.57
N LYS A 525 24.53 0.87 -11.17
CA LYS A 525 24.36 2.22 -10.61
C LYS A 525 23.54 2.20 -9.32
N THR A 526 24.01 2.96 -8.35
CA THR A 526 23.28 3.33 -7.13
C THR A 526 22.15 4.31 -7.46
N ALA A 527 21.20 4.49 -6.54
CA ALA A 527 20.07 5.41 -6.74
C ALA A 527 20.50 6.86 -7.00
N GLU A 528 21.59 7.32 -6.36
CA GLU A 528 22.14 8.66 -6.60
C GLU A 528 22.81 8.77 -7.98
N GLU A 529 23.53 7.73 -8.41
CA GLU A 529 24.19 7.71 -9.73
C GLU A 529 23.19 7.63 -10.89
N GLU A 530 21.95 7.18 -10.65
CA GLU A 530 20.88 7.19 -11.66
C GLU A 530 20.43 8.62 -12.02
N LYS A 531 20.50 9.58 -11.08
CA LYS A 531 19.94 10.94 -11.25
C LYS A 531 20.42 11.68 -12.50
N PRO A 532 21.73 11.78 -12.81
CA PRO A 532 22.17 12.45 -14.04
C PRO A 532 21.69 11.74 -15.30
N ILE A 533 21.58 10.41 -15.29
CA ILE A 533 21.09 9.61 -16.43
C ILE A 533 19.59 9.86 -16.63
N LEU A 534 18.81 9.79 -15.56
CA LEU A 534 17.37 10.06 -15.57
C LEU A 534 17.07 11.48 -16.02
N ASN A 535 17.86 12.47 -15.58
CA ASN A 535 17.76 13.83 -16.06
C ASN A 535 18.06 13.92 -17.56
N GLN A 536 19.06 13.20 -18.07
CA GLN A 536 19.35 13.18 -19.50
C GLN A 536 18.15 12.64 -20.30
N TRP A 537 17.53 11.54 -19.88
CA TRP A 537 16.33 10.99 -20.54
C TRP A 537 15.17 11.99 -20.56
N ILE A 538 14.99 12.78 -19.50
CA ILE A 538 14.00 13.87 -19.48
C ILE A 538 14.38 14.96 -20.50
N MET A 539 15.66 15.35 -20.54
CA MET A 539 16.13 16.42 -21.43
C MET A 539 16.10 16.05 -22.91
N GLU A 540 16.15 14.76 -23.26
CA GLU A 540 15.96 14.27 -24.65
C GLU A 540 14.58 14.63 -25.22
N HIS A 541 13.59 14.87 -24.35
CA HIS A 541 12.23 15.26 -24.71
C HIS A 541 11.88 16.70 -24.30
N ALA A 542 12.87 17.51 -23.95
CA ALA A 542 12.64 18.87 -23.47
C ALA A 542 11.92 19.73 -24.52
N GLY A 543 10.78 20.29 -24.13
CA GLY A 543 9.97 21.15 -25.00
C GLY A 543 9.03 20.41 -25.96
N ASP A 544 9.01 19.08 -25.96
CA ASP A 544 8.05 18.29 -26.74
C ASP A 544 6.76 18.06 -25.91
N PRO A 545 5.61 18.61 -26.33
CA PRO A 545 4.34 18.44 -25.63
C PRO A 545 3.91 16.98 -25.46
N MET A 546 4.34 16.06 -26.35
CA MET A 546 4.03 14.63 -26.28
C MET A 546 4.53 13.95 -25.00
N TYR A 547 5.52 14.56 -24.34
CA TYR A 547 6.18 14.03 -23.15
C TYR A 547 5.93 14.91 -21.91
N ARG A 548 5.02 15.88 -22.01
CA ARG A 548 4.72 16.80 -20.92
C ARG A 548 3.86 16.13 -19.84
N PHE A 549 4.23 16.36 -18.59
CA PHE A 549 3.38 16.11 -17.44
C PHE A 549 2.67 17.39 -17.00
N GLY A 550 1.36 17.32 -16.80
CA GLY A 550 0.55 18.35 -16.15
C GLY A 550 -0.17 17.78 -14.93
N HIS A 551 0.05 18.41 -13.77
CA HIS A 551 -0.55 17.97 -12.52
C HIS A 551 -2.07 18.16 -12.53
N GLN A 552 -2.79 17.25 -11.87
CA GLN A 552 -4.20 17.45 -11.57
C GLN A 552 -4.40 18.67 -10.67
N GLN A 553 -5.26 19.58 -11.08
CA GLN A 553 -5.60 20.79 -10.34
C GLN A 553 -6.94 20.60 -9.62
N VAL A 554 -7.00 20.95 -8.33
CA VAL A 554 -8.21 20.83 -7.51
C VAL A 554 -8.51 22.20 -6.88
N GLY A 555 -9.73 22.71 -7.14
CA GLY A 555 -10.12 24.06 -6.71
C GLY A 555 -9.83 25.07 -7.82
N ASP A 556 -8.89 25.97 -7.59
CA ASP A 556 -8.53 27.00 -8.57
C ASP A 556 -7.65 26.41 -9.68
N ILE A 557 -8.04 26.65 -10.93
CA ILE A 557 -7.30 26.23 -12.13
C ILE A 557 -6.31 27.35 -12.48
N HIS A 558 -5.02 27.07 -12.41
CA HIS A 558 -3.94 28.02 -12.69
C HIS A 558 -3.26 27.78 -14.03
N ASP A 559 -3.10 26.51 -14.44
CA ASP A 559 -2.59 26.14 -15.76
C ASP A 559 -3.77 25.77 -16.68
N PRO A 560 -4.13 26.61 -17.66
CA PRO A 560 -5.22 26.33 -18.59
C PRO A 560 -4.86 25.22 -19.60
N SER A 561 -3.60 24.80 -19.68
CA SER A 561 -3.15 23.66 -20.48
C SER A 561 -3.12 22.34 -19.70
N SER A 562 -3.73 22.29 -18.51
CA SER A 562 -3.84 21.09 -17.69
C SER A 562 -5.22 20.96 -17.05
N GLN A 563 -6.26 20.93 -17.89
CA GLN A 563 -7.66 20.88 -17.45
C GLN A 563 -8.24 19.47 -17.56
N THR A 564 -9.37 19.24 -16.91
CA THR A 564 -10.11 17.98 -17.08
C THR A 564 -11.08 18.11 -18.25
N GLU A 565 -11.23 17.02 -19.03
CA GLU A 565 -12.12 16.94 -20.19
C GLU A 565 -11.73 17.80 -21.40
N ASP A 566 -10.55 18.42 -21.41
CA ASP A 566 -10.06 19.12 -22.59
C ASP A 566 -9.54 18.14 -23.65
N LEU A 567 -9.59 18.58 -24.91
CA LEU A 567 -9.05 17.85 -26.05
C LEU A 567 -8.31 18.81 -26.95
N GLY A 568 -7.05 18.48 -27.21
CA GLY A 568 -6.19 19.23 -28.11
C GLY A 568 -5.67 20.55 -27.53
N ASP A 569 -4.96 21.28 -28.38
CA ASP A 569 -4.20 22.50 -28.06
C ASP A 569 -5.05 23.77 -27.90
N ASP A 570 -6.33 23.72 -28.29
CA ASP A 570 -7.28 24.81 -28.19
C ASP A 570 -8.62 24.32 -27.63
N ALA A 571 -8.79 24.45 -26.31
CA ALA A 571 -10.01 24.03 -25.62
C ALA A 571 -11.27 24.78 -26.10
N MET A 572 -11.14 26.01 -26.62
CA MET A 572 -12.29 26.77 -27.13
C MET A 572 -12.76 26.20 -28.46
N LEU A 573 -11.83 25.93 -29.38
CA LEU A 573 -12.14 25.29 -30.67
C LEU A 573 -12.70 23.87 -30.48
N ALA A 574 -12.09 23.07 -29.58
CA ALA A 574 -12.57 21.74 -29.27
C ALA A 574 -14.00 21.79 -28.69
N SER A 575 -14.28 22.75 -27.80
CA SER A 575 -15.62 22.95 -27.24
C SER A 575 -16.63 23.41 -28.29
N GLU A 576 -16.24 24.25 -29.26
CA GLU A 576 -17.09 24.65 -30.37
C GLU A 576 -17.53 23.43 -31.20
N TYR A 577 -16.60 22.52 -31.51
CA TYR A 577 -16.93 21.25 -32.16
C TYR A 577 -17.82 20.35 -31.31
N GLY A 578 -17.59 20.28 -30.00
CA GLY A 578 -18.40 19.46 -29.10
C GLY A 578 -19.86 19.93 -28.94
N ILE A 579 -20.17 21.17 -29.28
CA ILE A 579 -21.53 21.75 -29.23
C ILE A 579 -22.23 21.68 -30.60
N LYS A 580 -21.46 21.71 -31.69
CA LYS A 580 -21.96 21.68 -33.07
C LYS A 580 -22.61 20.34 -33.41
#